data_AF-A0A0S2KIB6-F1
#
_entry.id   AF-A0A0S2KIB6-F1
#
_cell.length_a   1.000
_cell.length_b   1.000
_cell.length_c   1.000
_cell.angle_alpha   90.00
_cell.angle_beta   90.00
_cell.angle_gamma   90.00
#
_symmetry.space_group_name_H-M   'P 1'
#
loop_
_entity.id
_entity.type
_entity.pdbx_description
1 polymer ?
#
loop_
_entity_poly.entity_id
_entity_poly.type
_entity_poly.pdbx_seq_one_letter_code
_entity_poly.pdbx_strand_id
1 'polypeptide(L)'
;MKRIQSILLAIAMLLAAPALFTSCQEDAPEINYTMNVSVINDFTKVVEAINNGTLKNEEAIKKLTEAIDKMNADQAAKLQTIIDVLNSVNATIETKLAAIEAAMQAQTLMLEAKLDLLEKAVNNQTIKIDEMGTLIATAIDKSRDELAKKLAAIYDIIESTAKTQAEKLAAIQGAIEAQTLSLAAKLDLLETAISNQTVKIEEMGKLIAQAIDNSRDELSNKLEAIRDIIESTAKTQAEKLEAIKGAIEAQTLSLATKLDLLETAISNQTVKIEEMGKLIAQAIDNSRDELSKKLNAIRVIIKKTAKTQAEKLEAIKGAIEAQTLSLEAKLDLLETAIKALPDYTAQLTAITTAIENLPNYSDKLSAIETAINALPNYNDKFDAVVAALDAMKTQIEALGTGQGNLVTAIDNTTAAINTLIASVNSGNTAAAAALADIVNKLEELKNKF
;
A
#
# COMPACT_ATOMS: atom_id res chain seq x y z
N MET A 1 -93.22 -55.50 -50.58
CA MET A 1 -94.62 -55.04 -50.53
C MET A 1 -95.10 -54.64 -51.92
N LYS A 2 -95.76 -55.55 -52.63
CA LYS A 2 -96.79 -55.33 -53.67
C LYS A 2 -97.09 -56.69 -54.31
N ARG A 3 -98.39 -56.98 -54.47
CA ARG A 3 -99.01 -58.21 -55.01
C ARG A 3 -99.39 -59.30 -53.99
N ILE A 4 -100.28 -58.93 -53.07
CA ILE A 4 -101.31 -59.84 -52.56
C ILE A 4 -102.62 -59.34 -53.20
N GLN A 5 -103.00 -59.89 -54.36
CA GLN A 5 -104.24 -59.49 -55.03
C GLN A 5 -104.89 -60.58 -55.89
N SER A 6 -104.51 -61.86 -55.72
CA SER A 6 -105.03 -62.92 -56.62
C SER A 6 -105.55 -64.18 -55.91
N ILE A 7 -105.63 -64.18 -54.57
CA ILE A 7 -106.15 -65.33 -53.79
C ILE A 7 -107.47 -64.96 -53.08
N LEU A 8 -108.26 -64.07 -53.71
CA LEU A 8 -109.58 -63.64 -53.23
C LEU A 8 -110.69 -63.85 -54.29
N LEU A 9 -110.46 -64.79 -55.22
CA LEU A 9 -111.48 -65.22 -56.19
C LEU A 9 -111.64 -66.74 -56.19
N ALA A 10 -111.66 -67.33 -54.99
CA ALA A 10 -112.00 -68.73 -54.74
C ALA A 10 -113.06 -68.89 -53.62
N ILE A 11 -113.81 -67.83 -53.29
CA ILE A 11 -114.84 -67.84 -52.23
C ILE A 11 -116.27 -67.60 -52.78
N ALA A 12 -116.48 -67.50 -54.10
CA ALA A 12 -117.78 -67.06 -54.65
C ALA A 12 -118.58 -68.05 -55.53
N MET A 13 -118.21 -69.33 -55.70
CA MET A 13 -119.10 -70.31 -56.39
C MET A 13 -118.98 -71.76 -55.86
N LEU A 14 -118.91 -71.92 -54.53
CA LEU A 14 -119.11 -73.23 -53.86
C LEU A 14 -120.47 -73.30 -53.14
N LEU A 15 -121.49 -72.61 -53.66
CA LEU A 15 -122.87 -72.64 -53.15
C LEU A 15 -123.87 -72.48 -54.30
N ALA A 16 -124.07 -73.56 -55.07
CA ALA A 16 -125.31 -73.80 -55.78
C ALA A 16 -125.59 -75.31 -55.67
N ALA A 17 -126.69 -75.61 -55.01
CA ALA A 17 -127.09 -76.93 -54.54
C ALA A 17 -127.13 -78.01 -55.64
N PRO A 18 -126.85 -79.28 -55.30
CA PRO A 18 -127.36 -80.42 -56.06
C PRO A 18 -128.86 -80.54 -55.78
N ALA A 19 -129.69 -79.96 -56.64
CA ALA A 19 -131.13 -80.25 -56.65
C ALA A 19 -131.37 -81.56 -57.40
N LEU A 20 -131.51 -82.63 -56.62
CA LEU A 20 -132.53 -83.66 -56.76
C LEU A 20 -132.70 -84.25 -58.17
N PHE A 21 -132.03 -85.39 -58.40
CA PHE A 21 -132.64 -86.48 -59.16
C PHE A 21 -133.88 -86.94 -58.40
N THR A 22 -135.06 -86.47 -58.80
CA THR A 22 -136.31 -87.08 -58.38
C THR A 22 -136.39 -88.43 -59.07
N SER A 23 -136.27 -89.48 -58.28
CA SER A 23 -136.70 -90.82 -58.63
C SER A 23 -138.13 -90.76 -59.18
N CYS A 24 -138.30 -90.95 -60.48
CA CYS A 24 -139.58 -91.42 -61.00
C CYS A 24 -139.69 -92.88 -60.59
N GLN A 25 -140.29 -93.08 -59.43
CA GLN A 25 -140.90 -94.32 -59.03
C GLN A 25 -141.98 -94.60 -60.06
N GLU A 26 -141.69 -95.50 -60.99
CA GLU A 26 -142.63 -96.04 -61.96
C GLU A 26 -143.56 -96.99 -61.20
N ASP A 27 -144.47 -96.40 -60.42
CA ASP A 27 -145.70 -97.05 -59.98
C ASP A 27 -146.49 -97.33 -61.26
N ALA A 28 -146.35 -98.54 -61.81
CA ALA A 28 -147.29 -99.09 -62.76
C ALA A 28 -148.43 -99.73 -61.95
N PRO A 29 -149.60 -99.08 -61.80
CA PRO A 29 -150.69 -99.69 -61.07
C PRO A 29 -151.28 -100.81 -61.91
N GLU A 30 -151.40 -101.95 -61.23
CA GLU A 30 -152.00 -103.20 -61.62
C GLU A 30 -153.29 -103.03 -62.43
N ILE A 31 -153.25 -103.46 -63.69
CA ILE A 31 -154.42 -103.48 -64.58
C ILE A 31 -155.18 -104.79 -64.34
N ASN A 32 -156.11 -104.78 -63.37
CA ASN A 32 -157.02 -105.90 -63.13
C ASN A 32 -158.23 -105.82 -64.09
N TYR A 33 -158.18 -106.54 -65.21
CA TYR A 33 -159.36 -106.77 -66.05
C TYR A 33 -160.06 -108.06 -65.63
N THR A 34 -161.28 -107.96 -65.10
CA THR A 34 -162.19 -109.10 -64.95
C THR A 34 -163.22 -109.06 -66.08
N MET A 35 -163.02 -109.90 -67.11
CA MET A 35 -164.01 -110.14 -68.15
C MET A 35 -164.87 -111.35 -67.79
N ASN A 36 -166.09 -111.13 -67.29
CA ASN A 36 -167.08 -112.19 -67.14
C ASN A 36 -167.89 -112.32 -68.44
N VAL A 37 -167.74 -113.44 -69.13
CA VAL A 37 -168.55 -113.78 -70.31
C VAL A 37 -169.52 -114.89 -69.91
N SER A 38 -170.81 -114.58 -69.87
CA SER A 38 -171.87 -115.57 -69.61
C SER A 38 -172.50 -116.01 -70.92
N VAL A 39 -172.46 -117.31 -71.20
CA VAL A 39 -173.10 -117.93 -72.36
C VAL A 39 -174.29 -118.73 -71.85
N ILE A 40 -175.49 -118.43 -72.33
CA ILE A 40 -176.72 -119.16 -71.97
C ILE A 40 -177.26 -119.81 -73.24
N ASN A 41 -177.40 -121.13 -73.21
CA ASN A 41 -177.94 -121.91 -74.32
C ASN A 41 -179.28 -122.52 -73.94
N ASP A 42 -180.30 -122.28 -74.77
CA ASP A 42 -181.65 -122.78 -74.58
C ASP A 42 -181.99 -123.79 -75.69
N PHE A 43 -181.91 -125.08 -75.35
CA PHE A 43 -182.25 -126.19 -76.24
C PHE A 43 -183.67 -126.74 -76.01
N THR A 44 -184.48 -126.06 -75.20
CA THR A 44 -185.74 -126.57 -74.67
C THR A 44 -186.71 -127.00 -75.77
N LYS A 45 -186.79 -126.25 -76.88
CA LYS A 45 -187.69 -126.58 -78.02
C LYS A 45 -187.25 -127.78 -78.86
N VAL A 46 -185.97 -128.14 -78.84
CA VAL A 46 -185.46 -129.31 -79.58
C VAL A 46 -185.71 -130.60 -78.79
N VAL A 47 -185.61 -130.53 -77.46
CA VAL A 47 -185.86 -131.66 -76.55
C VAL A 47 -187.34 -132.07 -76.53
N GLU A 48 -188.27 -131.10 -76.59
CA GLU A 48 -189.73 -131.38 -76.60
C GLU A 48 -190.21 -132.12 -77.86
N ALA A 49 -189.62 -131.87 -79.03
CA ALA A 49 -190.02 -132.49 -80.30
C ALA A 49 -189.53 -133.95 -80.47
N ILE A 50 -188.54 -134.38 -79.66
CA ILE A 50 -188.01 -135.75 -79.65
C ILE A 50 -188.95 -136.68 -78.85
N ASN A 51 -189.52 -136.19 -77.74
CA ASN A 51 -190.29 -137.02 -76.80
C ASN A 51 -191.69 -137.44 -77.29
N ASN A 52 -192.25 -136.82 -78.33
CA ASN A 52 -193.62 -137.05 -78.79
C ASN A 52 -193.73 -137.86 -80.10
N GLY A 53 -192.63 -138.43 -80.59
CA GLY A 53 -192.60 -139.30 -81.77
C GLY A 53 -192.79 -138.58 -83.12
N THR A 54 -192.94 -137.25 -83.10
CA THR A 54 -193.22 -136.41 -84.28
C THR A 54 -191.97 -136.04 -85.07
N LEU A 55 -190.81 -135.94 -84.41
CA LEU A 55 -189.53 -135.69 -85.07
C LEU A 55 -188.69 -136.95 -85.04
N LYS A 56 -188.35 -137.46 -86.22
CA LYS A 56 -187.29 -138.47 -86.34
C LYS A 56 -185.97 -137.80 -85.99
N ASN A 57 -185.10 -138.52 -85.28
CA ASN A 57 -183.84 -137.99 -84.73
C ASN A 57 -183.00 -137.22 -85.76
N GLU A 58 -183.07 -137.54 -87.05
CA GLU A 58 -182.36 -136.79 -88.10
C GLU A 58 -182.70 -135.30 -88.18
N GLU A 59 -183.97 -134.91 -87.99
CA GLU A 59 -184.38 -133.50 -88.13
C GLU A 59 -184.01 -132.65 -86.91
N ALA A 60 -183.96 -133.24 -85.71
CA ALA A 60 -183.52 -132.57 -84.49
C ALA A 60 -182.03 -132.25 -84.52
N ILE A 61 -181.23 -133.18 -85.06
CA ILE A 61 -179.79 -133.01 -85.26
C ILE A 61 -179.53 -131.80 -86.16
N LYS A 62 -180.28 -131.65 -87.26
CA LYS A 62 -180.05 -130.57 -88.22
C LYS A 62 -180.21 -129.16 -87.62
N LYS A 63 -181.27 -128.94 -86.82
CA LYS A 63 -181.49 -127.61 -86.21
C LYS A 63 -180.48 -127.28 -85.11
N LEU A 64 -180.01 -128.28 -84.37
CA LEU A 64 -178.90 -128.12 -83.43
C LEU A 64 -177.63 -127.70 -84.17
N THR A 65 -177.35 -128.32 -85.32
CA THR A 65 -176.21 -127.96 -86.17
C THR A 65 -176.27 -126.49 -86.61
N GLU A 66 -177.41 -126.01 -87.12
CA GLU A 66 -177.55 -124.62 -87.58
C GLU A 66 -177.35 -123.59 -86.46
N ALA A 67 -177.83 -123.88 -85.24
CA ALA A 67 -177.62 -123.00 -84.08
C ALA A 67 -176.15 -122.96 -83.63
N ILE A 68 -175.47 -124.11 -83.66
CA ILE A 68 -174.04 -124.24 -83.36
C ILE A 68 -173.21 -123.48 -84.40
N ASP A 69 -173.55 -123.58 -85.68
CA ASP A 69 -172.83 -122.91 -86.77
C ASP A 69 -172.91 -121.39 -86.65
N LYS A 70 -174.08 -120.82 -86.30
CA LYS A 70 -174.23 -119.39 -86.08
C LYS A 70 -173.45 -118.90 -84.85
N MET A 71 -173.43 -119.70 -83.78
CA MET A 71 -172.66 -119.40 -82.58
C MET A 71 -171.16 -119.38 -82.88
N ASN A 72 -170.67 -120.32 -83.70
CA ASN A 72 -169.30 -120.34 -84.19
C ASN A 72 -168.95 -119.06 -84.96
N ALA A 73 -169.85 -118.58 -85.82
CA ALA A 73 -169.62 -117.36 -86.60
C ALA A 73 -169.50 -116.08 -85.72
N ASP A 74 -170.40 -115.90 -84.75
CA ASP A 74 -170.37 -114.73 -83.85
C ASP A 74 -169.16 -114.76 -82.89
N GLN A 75 -168.79 -115.96 -82.40
CA GLN A 75 -167.57 -116.11 -81.62
C GLN A 75 -166.32 -115.82 -82.47
N ALA A 76 -166.29 -116.26 -83.73
CA ALA A 76 -165.20 -115.95 -84.64
C ALA A 76 -165.05 -114.44 -84.87
N ALA A 77 -166.14 -113.68 -85.04
CA ALA A 77 -166.09 -112.23 -85.21
C ALA A 77 -165.57 -111.48 -83.97
N LYS A 78 -166.02 -111.89 -82.77
CA LYS A 78 -165.51 -111.31 -81.50
C LYS A 78 -164.05 -111.65 -81.27
N LEU A 79 -163.65 -112.89 -81.55
CA LEU A 79 -162.24 -113.29 -81.54
C LEU A 79 -161.41 -112.43 -82.51
N GLN A 80 -161.93 -112.14 -83.70
CA GLN A 80 -161.23 -111.29 -84.66
C GLN A 80 -161.04 -109.85 -84.16
N THR A 81 -162.06 -109.27 -83.51
CA THR A 81 -161.94 -107.91 -82.94
C THR A 81 -160.91 -107.87 -81.81
N ILE A 82 -160.83 -108.92 -80.99
CA ILE A 82 -159.82 -109.07 -79.95
C ILE A 82 -158.42 -109.19 -80.58
N ILE A 83 -158.27 -109.97 -81.66
CA ILE A 83 -157.01 -110.10 -82.40
C ILE A 83 -156.53 -108.74 -82.92
N ASP A 84 -157.42 -107.93 -83.50
CA ASP A 84 -157.04 -106.63 -84.07
C ASP A 84 -156.61 -105.63 -82.97
N VAL A 85 -157.31 -105.62 -81.82
CA VAL A 85 -156.91 -104.82 -80.66
C VAL A 85 -155.55 -105.29 -80.12
N LEU A 86 -155.34 -106.60 -79.99
CA LEU A 86 -154.05 -107.16 -79.56
C LEU A 86 -152.92 -106.76 -80.51
N ASN A 87 -153.13 -106.82 -81.82
CA ASN A 87 -152.15 -106.40 -82.82
C ASN A 87 -151.82 -104.90 -82.73
N SER A 88 -152.82 -104.04 -82.54
CA SER A 88 -152.62 -102.60 -82.38
C SER A 88 -151.88 -102.24 -81.10
N VAL A 89 -152.25 -102.88 -79.98
CA VAL A 89 -151.55 -102.73 -78.70
C VAL A 89 -150.11 -103.22 -78.84
N ASN A 90 -149.88 -104.36 -79.49
CA ASN A 90 -148.55 -104.90 -79.72
C ASN A 90 -147.68 -103.94 -80.54
N ALA A 91 -148.18 -103.40 -81.64
CA ALA A 91 -147.45 -102.41 -82.45
C ALA A 91 -147.12 -101.12 -81.67
N THR A 92 -148.03 -100.67 -80.81
CA THR A 92 -147.80 -99.48 -79.95
C THR A 92 -146.75 -99.74 -78.89
N ILE A 93 -146.78 -100.93 -78.28
CA ILE A 93 -145.76 -101.38 -77.31
C ILE A 93 -144.40 -101.48 -78.00
N GLU A 94 -144.31 -102.14 -79.16
CA GLU A 94 -143.06 -102.26 -79.93
C GLU A 94 -142.45 -100.90 -80.26
N THR A 95 -143.27 -99.93 -80.68
CA THR A 95 -142.80 -98.57 -81.00
C THR A 95 -142.27 -97.83 -79.77
N LYS A 96 -142.97 -97.93 -78.63
CA LYS A 96 -142.52 -97.33 -77.37
C LYS A 96 -141.26 -98.01 -76.85
N LEU A 97 -141.15 -99.33 -76.99
CA LEU A 97 -139.98 -100.10 -76.58
C LEU A 97 -138.75 -99.67 -77.39
N ALA A 98 -138.87 -99.54 -78.71
CA ALA A 98 -137.79 -99.06 -79.57
C ALA A 98 -137.37 -97.62 -79.23
N ALA A 99 -138.31 -96.74 -78.90
CA ALA A 99 -138.00 -95.38 -78.47
C ALA A 99 -137.28 -95.33 -77.11
N ILE A 100 -137.67 -96.19 -76.16
CA ILE A 100 -136.98 -96.34 -74.86
C ILE A 100 -135.57 -96.89 -75.07
N GLU A 101 -135.42 -97.91 -75.91
CA GLU A 101 -134.12 -98.53 -76.20
C GLU A 101 -133.15 -97.51 -76.85
N ALA A 102 -133.62 -96.73 -77.81
CA ALA A 102 -132.83 -95.66 -78.42
C ALA A 102 -132.46 -94.54 -77.41
N ALA A 103 -133.39 -94.15 -76.54
CA ALA A 103 -133.14 -93.15 -75.50
C ALA A 103 -132.11 -93.65 -74.45
N MET A 104 -132.20 -94.93 -74.08
CA MET A 104 -131.23 -95.57 -73.18
C MET A 104 -129.83 -95.63 -73.81
N GLN A 105 -129.72 -96.05 -75.08
CA GLN A 105 -128.44 -96.06 -75.78
C GLN A 105 -127.81 -94.66 -75.88
N ALA A 106 -128.61 -93.64 -76.20
CA ALA A 106 -128.15 -92.26 -76.24
C ALA A 106 -127.68 -91.76 -74.87
N GLN A 107 -128.39 -92.10 -73.78
CA GLN A 107 -127.94 -91.80 -72.42
C GLN A 107 -126.62 -92.52 -72.07
N THR A 108 -126.49 -93.81 -72.41
CA THR A 108 -125.26 -94.58 -72.17
C THR A 108 -124.06 -93.93 -72.85
N LEU A 109 -124.16 -93.61 -74.15
CA LEU A 109 -123.09 -92.93 -74.90
C LEU A 109 -122.75 -91.56 -74.31
N MET A 110 -123.75 -90.80 -73.84
CA MET A 110 -123.51 -89.50 -73.21
C MET A 110 -122.79 -89.64 -71.86
N LEU A 111 -123.11 -90.67 -71.07
CA LEU A 111 -122.42 -90.94 -69.81
C LEU A 111 -120.97 -91.38 -70.05
N GLU A 112 -120.74 -92.27 -71.02
CA GLU A 112 -119.39 -92.72 -71.41
C GLU A 112 -118.51 -91.54 -71.84
N ALA A 113 -119.05 -90.64 -72.68
CA ALA A 113 -118.33 -89.44 -73.11
C ALA A 113 -118.01 -88.49 -71.93
N LYS A 114 -118.93 -88.32 -70.98
CA LYS A 114 -118.68 -87.52 -69.76
C LYS A 114 -117.64 -88.18 -68.85
N LEU A 115 -117.65 -89.51 -68.76
CA LEU A 115 -116.70 -90.29 -67.96
C LEU A 115 -115.27 -90.18 -68.52
N ASP A 116 -115.10 -90.29 -69.84
CA ASP A 116 -113.80 -90.10 -70.51
C ASP A 116 -113.24 -88.69 -70.30
N LEU A 117 -114.10 -87.66 -70.39
CA LEU A 117 -113.69 -86.28 -70.09
C LEU A 117 -113.28 -86.10 -68.62
N LEU A 118 -114.00 -86.73 -67.69
CA LEU A 118 -113.66 -86.73 -66.27
C LEU A 118 -112.33 -87.45 -66.01
N GLU A 119 -112.13 -88.63 -66.60
CA GLU A 119 -110.88 -89.39 -66.49
C GLU A 119 -109.69 -88.57 -67.02
N LYS A 120 -109.83 -87.96 -68.20
CA LYS A 120 -108.80 -87.06 -68.75
C LYS A 120 -108.55 -85.84 -67.86
N ALA A 121 -109.58 -85.22 -67.31
CA ALA A 121 -109.46 -84.07 -66.44
C ALA A 121 -108.75 -84.43 -65.12
N VAL A 122 -109.13 -85.56 -64.50
CA VAL A 122 -108.51 -86.07 -63.27
C VAL A 122 -107.05 -86.44 -63.53
N ASN A 123 -106.75 -87.20 -64.58
CA ASN A 123 -105.38 -87.56 -64.92
C ASN A 123 -104.51 -86.33 -65.18
N ASN A 124 -105.03 -85.33 -65.90
CA ASN A 124 -104.31 -84.07 -66.12
C ASN A 124 -104.09 -83.29 -64.82
N GLN A 125 -105.04 -83.31 -63.87
CA GLN A 125 -104.86 -82.71 -62.55
C GLN A 125 -103.82 -83.47 -61.72
N THR A 126 -103.85 -84.80 -61.71
CA THR A 126 -102.86 -85.65 -61.04
C THR A 126 -101.46 -85.36 -61.55
N ILE A 127 -101.26 -85.33 -62.88
CA ILE A 127 -99.98 -84.97 -63.51
C ILE A 127 -99.51 -83.58 -63.05
N LYS A 128 -100.40 -82.58 -63.05
CA LYS A 128 -100.05 -81.23 -62.57
C LYS A 128 -99.68 -81.17 -61.09
N ILE A 129 -100.32 -81.98 -60.26
CA ILE A 129 -100.01 -82.08 -58.83
C ILE A 129 -98.62 -82.72 -58.65
N ASP A 130 -98.30 -83.77 -59.40
CA ASP A 130 -96.99 -84.43 -59.36
C ASP A 130 -95.87 -83.50 -59.86
N GLU A 131 -96.11 -82.77 -60.95
CA GLU A 131 -95.19 -81.73 -61.45
C GLU A 131 -94.95 -80.65 -60.40
N MET A 132 -96.03 -80.15 -59.76
CA MET A 132 -95.94 -79.16 -58.71
C MET A 132 -95.21 -79.70 -57.47
N GLY A 133 -95.46 -80.94 -57.08
CA GLY A 133 -94.76 -81.62 -55.99
C GLY A 133 -93.25 -81.72 -56.25
N THR A 134 -92.87 -82.08 -57.48
CA THR A 134 -91.47 -82.17 -57.91
C THR A 134 -90.79 -80.80 -57.91
N LEU A 135 -91.47 -79.75 -58.39
CA LEU A 135 -90.95 -78.38 -58.35
C LEU A 135 -90.77 -77.87 -56.92
N ILE A 136 -91.73 -78.15 -56.03
CA ILE A 136 -91.64 -77.78 -54.61
C ILE A 136 -90.46 -78.50 -53.94
N ALA A 137 -90.31 -79.81 -54.15
CA ALA A 137 -89.18 -80.57 -53.61
C ALA A 137 -87.83 -79.99 -54.08
N THR A 138 -87.70 -79.73 -55.37
CA THR A 138 -86.49 -79.11 -55.96
C THR A 138 -86.20 -77.73 -55.35
N ALA A 139 -87.24 -76.90 -55.14
CA ALA A 139 -87.09 -75.59 -54.53
C ALA A 139 -86.67 -75.67 -53.05
N ILE A 140 -87.22 -76.64 -52.31
CA ILE A 140 -86.85 -76.92 -50.91
C ILE A 140 -85.39 -77.36 -50.84
N ASP A 141 -84.97 -78.31 -51.67
CA ASP A 141 -83.59 -78.81 -51.70
C ASP A 141 -82.61 -77.68 -52.04
N LYS A 142 -82.91 -76.88 -53.08
CA LYS A 142 -82.09 -75.72 -53.43
C LYS A 142 -82.01 -74.70 -52.29
N SER A 143 -83.13 -74.43 -51.62
CA SER A 143 -83.16 -73.51 -50.47
C SER A 143 -82.37 -74.06 -49.28
N ARG A 144 -82.44 -75.38 -49.04
CA ARG A 144 -81.70 -76.07 -47.97
C ARG A 144 -80.20 -76.03 -48.25
N ASP A 145 -79.78 -76.31 -49.47
CA ASP A 145 -78.38 -76.24 -49.89
C ASP A 145 -77.82 -74.82 -49.79
N GLU A 146 -78.58 -73.82 -50.23
CA GLU A 146 -78.19 -72.42 -50.14
C GLU A 146 -78.09 -71.95 -48.68
N LEU A 147 -79.01 -72.39 -47.82
CA LEU A 147 -78.96 -72.12 -46.38
C LEU A 147 -77.74 -72.79 -45.75
N ALA A 148 -77.45 -74.05 -46.08
CA ALA A 148 -76.30 -74.77 -45.56
C ALA A 148 -74.97 -74.09 -45.95
N LYS A 149 -74.83 -73.66 -47.22
CA LYS A 149 -73.68 -72.89 -47.69
C LYS A 149 -73.50 -71.58 -46.94
N LYS A 150 -74.59 -70.84 -46.72
CA LYS A 150 -74.56 -69.58 -45.95
C LYS A 150 -74.19 -69.80 -44.49
N LEU A 151 -74.71 -70.86 -43.84
CA LEU A 151 -74.30 -71.20 -42.47
C LEU A 151 -72.82 -71.56 -42.39
N ALA A 152 -72.31 -72.38 -43.30
CA ALA A 152 -70.89 -72.74 -43.34
C ALA A 152 -70.00 -71.49 -43.48
N ALA A 153 -70.33 -70.59 -44.42
CA ALA A 153 -69.60 -69.34 -44.60
C ALA A 153 -69.64 -68.44 -43.34
N ILE A 154 -70.77 -68.39 -42.63
CA ILE A 154 -70.87 -67.66 -41.36
C ILE A 154 -69.96 -68.27 -40.30
N TYR A 155 -69.91 -69.61 -40.18
CA TYR A 155 -69.00 -70.29 -39.25
C TYR A 155 -67.54 -69.97 -39.56
N ASP A 156 -67.12 -70.07 -40.82
CA ASP A 156 -65.75 -69.76 -41.24
C ASP A 156 -65.37 -68.30 -40.94
N ILE A 157 -66.30 -67.35 -41.14
CA ILE A 157 -66.10 -65.93 -40.80
C ILE A 157 -65.96 -65.74 -39.30
N ILE A 158 -66.82 -66.38 -38.49
CA ILE A 158 -66.75 -66.30 -37.03
C ILE A 158 -65.43 -66.86 -36.53
N GLU A 159 -65.03 -68.03 -37.01
CA GLU A 159 -63.78 -68.69 -36.60
C GLU A 159 -62.55 -67.86 -36.98
N SER A 160 -62.48 -67.37 -38.23
CA SER A 160 -61.37 -66.52 -38.67
C SER A 160 -61.30 -65.19 -37.91
N THR A 161 -62.46 -64.59 -37.59
CA THR A 161 -62.54 -63.36 -36.81
C THR A 161 -62.07 -63.60 -35.38
N ALA A 162 -62.53 -64.69 -34.74
CA ALA A 162 -62.13 -65.07 -33.40
C ALA A 162 -60.62 -65.32 -33.32
N LYS A 163 -60.06 -66.05 -34.29
CA LYS A 163 -58.61 -66.29 -34.39
C LYS A 163 -57.83 -64.98 -34.53
N THR A 164 -58.27 -64.10 -35.44
CA THR A 164 -57.63 -62.79 -35.65
C THR A 164 -57.67 -61.91 -34.39
N GLN A 165 -58.79 -61.92 -33.66
CA GLN A 165 -58.90 -61.17 -32.40
C GLN A 165 -58.00 -61.75 -31.32
N ALA A 166 -57.90 -63.08 -31.18
CA ALA A 166 -57.00 -63.73 -30.25
C ALA A 166 -55.54 -63.37 -30.53
N GLU A 167 -55.12 -63.38 -31.79
CA GLU A 167 -53.76 -62.99 -32.21
C GLU A 167 -53.48 -61.50 -31.88
N LYS A 168 -54.44 -60.60 -32.14
CA LYS A 168 -54.31 -59.18 -31.78
C LYS A 168 -54.21 -58.97 -30.27
N LEU A 169 -55.00 -59.69 -29.47
CA LEU A 169 -54.94 -59.60 -28.02
C LEU A 169 -53.60 -60.10 -27.48
N ALA A 170 -53.08 -61.21 -28.00
CA ALA A 170 -51.76 -61.73 -27.63
C ALA A 170 -50.63 -60.72 -27.97
N ALA A 171 -50.71 -60.06 -29.14
CA ALA A 171 -49.75 -59.05 -29.52
C ALA A 171 -49.80 -57.80 -28.61
N ILE A 172 -51.00 -57.36 -28.23
CA ILE A 172 -51.18 -56.24 -27.28
C ILE A 172 -50.63 -56.61 -25.90
N GLN A 173 -50.94 -57.81 -25.41
CA GLN A 173 -50.45 -58.32 -24.13
C GLN A 173 -48.91 -58.33 -24.11
N GLY A 174 -48.28 -58.91 -25.14
CA GLY A 174 -46.82 -58.93 -25.24
C GLY A 174 -46.19 -57.54 -25.35
N ALA A 175 -46.84 -56.61 -26.05
CA ALA A 175 -46.37 -55.23 -26.14
C ALA A 175 -46.44 -54.50 -24.77
N ILE A 176 -47.51 -54.71 -24.01
CA ILE A 176 -47.67 -54.16 -22.65
C ILE A 176 -46.61 -54.73 -21.71
N GLU A 177 -46.38 -56.05 -21.74
CA GLU A 177 -45.36 -56.71 -20.92
C GLU A 177 -43.95 -56.20 -21.24
N ALA A 178 -43.60 -56.08 -22.52
CA ALA A 178 -42.32 -55.52 -22.95
C ALA A 178 -42.14 -54.06 -22.52
N GLN A 179 -43.18 -53.22 -22.64
CA GLN A 179 -43.14 -51.84 -22.16
C GLN A 179 -42.98 -51.75 -20.65
N THR A 180 -43.68 -52.61 -19.91
CA THR A 180 -43.61 -52.69 -18.44
C THR A 180 -42.20 -53.05 -17.99
N LEU A 181 -41.58 -54.06 -18.61
CA LEU A 181 -40.18 -54.44 -18.34
C LEU A 181 -39.20 -53.32 -18.69
N SER A 182 -39.40 -52.63 -19.81
CA SER A 182 -38.55 -51.50 -20.22
C SER A 182 -38.63 -50.32 -19.25
N LEU A 183 -39.83 -49.99 -18.78
CA LEU A 183 -40.04 -48.93 -17.80
C LEU A 183 -39.43 -49.29 -16.44
N ALA A 184 -39.58 -50.53 -15.98
CA ALA A 184 -38.95 -51.01 -14.75
C ALA A 184 -37.43 -50.88 -14.81
N ALA A 185 -36.79 -51.34 -15.90
CA ALA A 185 -35.34 -51.22 -16.06
C ALA A 185 -34.87 -49.75 -16.11
N LYS A 186 -35.64 -48.86 -16.74
CA LYS A 186 -35.33 -47.41 -16.74
C LYS A 186 -35.47 -46.79 -15.35
N LEU A 187 -36.45 -47.24 -14.57
CA LEU A 187 -36.65 -46.79 -13.19
C LEU A 187 -35.48 -47.21 -12.31
N ASP A 188 -35.04 -48.47 -12.38
CA ASP A 188 -33.88 -48.96 -11.62
C ASP A 188 -32.59 -48.17 -11.91
N LEU A 189 -32.36 -47.85 -13.19
CA LEU A 189 -31.23 -47.02 -13.60
C LEU A 189 -31.33 -45.60 -13.04
N LEU A 190 -32.54 -45.03 -13.01
CA LEU A 190 -32.77 -43.71 -12.46
C LEU A 190 -32.57 -43.69 -10.94
N GLU A 191 -33.09 -44.69 -10.23
CA GLU A 191 -32.89 -44.85 -8.78
C GLU A 191 -31.41 -44.97 -8.44
N THR A 192 -30.67 -45.79 -9.20
CA THR A 192 -29.22 -45.94 -9.05
C THR A 192 -28.48 -44.62 -9.29
N ALA A 193 -28.84 -43.90 -10.35
CA ALA A 193 -28.21 -42.61 -10.68
C ALA A 193 -28.46 -41.55 -9.59
N ILE A 194 -29.69 -41.47 -9.07
CA ILE A 194 -30.08 -40.55 -8.01
C ILE A 194 -29.35 -40.89 -6.70
N SER A 195 -29.27 -42.17 -6.35
CA SER A 195 -28.54 -42.63 -5.16
C SER A 195 -27.05 -42.25 -5.25
N ASN A 196 -26.42 -42.50 -6.39
CA ASN A 196 -25.03 -42.11 -6.63
C ASN A 196 -24.81 -40.59 -6.57
N GLN A 197 -25.73 -39.79 -7.09
CA GLN A 197 -25.66 -38.33 -6.98
C GLN A 197 -25.81 -37.86 -5.54
N THR A 198 -26.71 -38.47 -4.77
CA THR A 198 -26.94 -38.16 -3.36
C THR A 198 -25.66 -38.39 -2.54
N VAL A 199 -25.02 -39.55 -2.70
CA VAL A 199 -23.73 -39.87 -2.03
C VAL A 199 -22.65 -38.85 -2.38
N LYS A 200 -22.52 -38.48 -3.66
CA LYS A 200 -21.52 -37.47 -4.09
C LYS A 200 -21.77 -36.11 -3.48
N ILE A 201 -23.03 -35.69 -3.37
CA ILE A 201 -23.40 -34.42 -2.74
C ILE A 201 -23.07 -34.43 -1.24
N GLU A 202 -23.33 -35.54 -0.54
CA GLU A 202 -22.96 -35.69 0.87
C GLU A 202 -21.44 -35.65 1.08
N GLU A 203 -20.67 -36.33 0.22
CA GLU A 203 -19.21 -36.34 0.27
C GLU A 203 -18.62 -34.94 0.00
N MET A 204 -19.12 -34.26 -1.04
CA MET A 204 -18.78 -32.86 -1.30
C MET A 204 -19.12 -31.96 -0.11
N GLY A 205 -20.29 -32.16 0.51
CA GLY A 205 -20.71 -31.42 1.71
C GLY A 205 -19.72 -31.57 2.87
N LYS A 206 -19.24 -32.80 3.12
CA LYS A 206 -18.22 -33.07 4.15
C LYS A 206 -16.89 -32.40 3.83
N LEU A 207 -16.41 -32.48 2.58
CA LEU A 207 -15.17 -31.85 2.15
C LEU A 207 -15.23 -30.32 2.26
N ILE A 208 -16.36 -29.72 1.89
CA ILE A 208 -16.58 -28.27 2.03
C ILE A 208 -16.57 -27.87 3.50
N ALA A 209 -17.26 -28.61 4.37
CA ALA A 209 -17.25 -28.34 5.81
C ALA A 209 -15.83 -28.39 6.39
N GLN A 210 -15.06 -29.44 6.06
CA GLN A 210 -13.67 -29.58 6.49
C GLN A 210 -12.78 -28.44 5.98
N ALA A 211 -12.95 -27.99 4.73
CA ALA A 211 -12.19 -26.88 4.17
C ALA A 211 -12.51 -25.55 4.88
N ILE A 212 -13.78 -25.34 5.24
CA ILE A 212 -14.22 -24.17 6.01
C ILE A 212 -13.59 -24.19 7.41
N ASP A 213 -13.64 -25.33 8.12
CA ASP A 213 -13.07 -25.47 9.46
C ASP A 213 -11.55 -25.21 9.44
N ASN A 214 -10.82 -25.83 8.49
CA ASN A 214 -9.39 -25.60 8.34
C ASN A 214 -9.05 -24.12 8.09
N SER A 215 -9.82 -23.46 7.21
CA SER A 215 -9.61 -22.03 6.89
C SER A 215 -9.91 -21.14 8.10
N ARG A 216 -10.94 -21.48 8.87
CA ARG A 216 -11.31 -20.77 10.11
C ARG A 216 -10.21 -20.88 11.15
N ASP A 217 -9.67 -22.08 11.36
CA ASP A 217 -8.61 -22.32 12.35
C ASP A 217 -7.31 -21.62 11.95
N GLU A 218 -6.93 -21.68 10.66
CA GLU A 218 -5.76 -20.96 10.16
C GLU A 218 -5.89 -19.44 10.35
N LEU A 219 -7.07 -18.88 10.05
CA LEU A 219 -7.33 -17.45 10.25
C LEU A 219 -7.29 -17.09 11.74
N SER A 220 -7.88 -17.91 12.60
CA SER A 220 -7.86 -17.70 14.05
C SER A 220 -6.42 -17.66 14.59
N ASN A 221 -5.60 -18.64 14.21
CA ASN A 221 -4.20 -18.72 14.62
C ASN A 221 -3.38 -17.51 14.12
N LYS A 222 -3.61 -17.07 12.88
CA LYS A 222 -2.94 -15.87 12.35
C LYS A 222 -3.35 -14.60 13.10
N LEU A 223 -4.62 -14.47 13.47
CA LEU A 223 -5.11 -13.33 14.26
C LEU A 223 -4.52 -13.30 15.67
N GLU A 224 -4.38 -14.47 16.30
CA GLU A 224 -3.70 -14.61 17.60
C GLU A 224 -2.23 -14.17 17.51
N ALA A 225 -1.49 -14.66 16.53
CA ALA A 225 -0.09 -14.29 16.33
C ALA A 225 0.09 -12.78 16.06
N ILE A 226 -0.81 -12.16 15.28
CA ILE A 226 -0.81 -10.71 15.07
C ILE A 226 -1.06 -9.97 16.37
N ARG A 227 -2.00 -10.44 17.20
CA ARG A 227 -2.31 -9.85 18.50
C ARG A 227 -1.07 -9.86 19.41
N ASP A 228 -0.37 -10.98 19.51
CA ASP A 228 0.83 -11.12 20.32
C ASP A 228 1.97 -10.19 19.85
N ILE A 229 2.14 -10.06 18.54
CA ILE A 229 3.14 -9.13 17.95
C ILE A 229 2.80 -7.69 18.30
N ILE A 230 1.53 -7.30 18.20
CA ILE A 230 1.08 -5.94 18.53
C ILE A 230 1.33 -5.66 20.01
N GLU A 231 0.96 -6.60 20.88
CA GLU A 231 1.11 -6.44 22.33
C GLU A 231 2.58 -6.34 22.75
N SER A 232 3.44 -7.22 22.23
CA SER A 232 4.88 -7.19 22.50
C SER A 232 5.56 -5.92 21.95
N THR A 233 5.13 -5.45 20.78
CA THR A 233 5.62 -4.21 20.18
C THR A 233 5.21 -3.01 21.01
N ALA A 234 3.94 -2.94 21.42
CA ALA A 234 3.42 -1.85 22.26
C ALA A 234 4.17 -1.79 23.60
N LYS A 235 4.39 -2.94 24.24
CA LYS A 235 5.18 -3.03 25.47
C LYS A 235 6.62 -2.52 25.28
N THR A 236 7.30 -2.97 24.23
CA THR A 236 8.67 -2.54 23.91
C THR A 236 8.74 -1.03 23.65
N GLN A 237 7.76 -0.46 22.94
CA GLN A 237 7.69 0.98 22.69
C GLN A 237 7.46 1.77 23.99
N ALA A 238 6.59 1.31 24.88
CA ALA A 238 6.37 1.93 26.18
C ALA A 238 7.65 1.94 27.04
N GLU A 239 8.37 0.82 27.10
CA GLU A 239 9.65 0.73 27.81
C GLU A 239 10.71 1.70 27.23
N LYS A 240 10.80 1.79 25.89
CA LYS A 240 11.71 2.74 25.23
C LYS A 240 11.35 4.20 25.53
N LEU A 241 10.06 4.54 25.53
CA LEU A 241 9.59 5.88 25.86
C LEU A 241 9.96 6.27 27.30
N GLU A 242 9.78 5.36 28.25
CA GLU A 242 10.14 5.62 29.65
C GLU A 242 11.65 5.78 29.83
N ALA A 243 12.46 4.97 29.13
CA ALA A 243 13.91 5.12 29.14
C ALA A 243 14.37 6.47 28.55
N ILE A 244 13.76 6.91 27.45
CA ILE A 244 14.04 8.22 26.84
C ILE A 244 13.66 9.34 27.81
N LYS A 245 12.48 9.25 28.43
CA LYS A 245 12.01 10.23 29.42
C LYS A 245 12.99 10.34 30.59
N GLY A 246 13.41 9.22 31.17
CA GLY A 246 14.40 9.20 32.24
C GLY A 246 15.76 9.79 31.84
N ALA A 247 16.21 9.53 30.60
CA ALA A 247 17.46 10.11 30.08
C ALA A 247 17.37 11.64 29.92
N ILE A 248 16.24 12.15 29.43
CA ILE A 248 15.98 13.59 29.31
C ILE A 248 15.95 14.26 30.68
N GLU A 249 15.25 13.66 31.65
CA GLU A 249 15.19 14.16 33.04
C GLU A 249 16.59 14.22 33.66
N ALA A 250 17.39 13.17 33.51
CA ALA A 250 18.77 13.12 34.01
C ALA A 250 19.67 14.18 33.35
N GLN A 251 19.55 14.36 32.02
CA GLN A 251 20.31 15.37 31.29
C GLN A 251 19.92 16.79 31.71
N THR A 252 18.62 17.02 31.93
CA THR A 252 18.08 18.30 32.42
C THR A 252 18.65 18.64 33.80
N LEU A 253 18.66 17.68 34.74
CA LEU A 253 19.23 17.87 36.08
C LEU A 253 20.75 18.13 36.03
N SER A 254 21.47 17.42 35.17
CA SER A 254 22.92 17.61 34.97
C SER A 254 23.23 19.01 34.45
N LEU A 255 22.46 19.49 33.46
CA LEU A 255 22.61 20.84 32.92
C LEU A 255 22.27 21.91 33.94
N ALA A 256 21.17 21.74 34.70
CA ALA A 256 20.81 22.66 35.78
C ALA A 256 21.94 22.78 36.81
N THR A 257 22.49 21.65 37.26
CA THR A 257 23.62 21.63 38.22
C THR A 257 24.86 22.35 37.67
N LYS A 258 25.19 22.12 36.38
CA LYS A 258 26.32 22.81 35.73
C LYS A 258 26.08 24.32 35.61
N LEU A 259 24.85 24.74 35.36
CA LEU A 259 24.47 26.14 35.29
C LEU A 259 24.64 26.81 36.66
N ASP A 260 24.14 26.21 37.73
CA ASP A 260 24.30 26.72 39.10
C ASP A 260 25.78 26.91 39.49
N LEU A 261 26.64 25.96 39.11
CA LEU A 261 28.08 26.05 39.33
C LEU A 261 28.71 27.21 38.55
N LEU A 262 28.29 27.42 37.30
CA LEU A 262 28.76 28.54 36.49
C LEU A 262 28.29 29.88 37.05
N GLU A 263 27.02 29.99 37.45
CA GLU A 263 26.48 31.19 38.10
C GLU A 263 27.26 31.54 39.37
N THR A 264 27.54 30.53 40.20
CA THR A 264 28.36 30.70 41.42
C THR A 264 29.79 31.14 41.08
N ALA A 265 30.43 30.53 40.09
CA ALA A 265 31.79 30.88 39.68
C ALA A 265 31.88 32.31 39.13
N ILE A 266 30.92 32.71 38.29
CA ILE A 266 30.82 34.08 37.75
C ILE A 266 30.62 35.08 38.89
N SER A 267 29.68 34.82 39.82
CA SER A 267 29.45 35.67 40.98
C SER A 267 30.74 35.86 41.80
N ASN A 268 31.48 34.79 42.06
CA ASN A 268 32.76 34.86 42.78
C ASN A 268 33.83 35.66 42.02
N GLN A 269 33.90 35.53 40.69
CA GLN A 269 34.81 36.32 39.86
C GLN A 269 34.45 37.80 39.88
N THR A 270 33.16 38.15 39.79
CA THR A 270 32.68 39.53 39.89
C THR A 270 33.10 40.16 41.22
N VAL A 271 32.88 39.48 42.35
CA VAL A 271 33.32 39.98 43.68
C VAL A 271 34.83 40.23 43.73
N LYS A 272 35.64 39.30 43.21
CA LYS A 272 37.11 39.48 43.17
C LYS A 272 37.53 40.68 42.31
N ILE A 273 36.88 40.90 41.17
CA ILE A 273 37.15 42.05 40.31
C ILE A 273 36.77 43.36 41.01
N GLU A 274 35.63 43.39 41.70
CA GLU A 274 35.22 44.56 42.50
C GLU A 274 36.22 44.85 43.64
N GLU A 275 36.69 43.83 44.34
CA GLU A 275 37.68 43.96 45.41
C GLU A 275 39.05 44.44 44.87
N MET A 276 39.54 43.85 43.78
CA MET A 276 40.75 44.33 43.10
C MET A 276 40.58 45.79 42.65
N GLY A 277 39.42 46.15 42.11
CA GLY A 277 39.10 47.52 41.72
C GLY A 277 39.21 48.50 42.89
N LYS A 278 38.68 48.14 44.07
CA LYS A 278 38.82 48.94 45.30
C LYS A 278 40.27 49.09 45.74
N LEU A 279 41.04 48.00 45.76
CA LEU A 279 42.46 48.03 46.14
C LEU A 279 43.29 48.90 45.19
N ILE A 280 43.05 48.78 43.88
CA ILE A 280 43.71 49.62 42.87
C ILE A 280 43.36 51.09 43.08
N ALA A 281 42.08 51.41 43.30
CA ALA A 281 41.66 52.79 43.59
C ALA A 281 42.37 53.34 44.84
N GLN A 282 42.41 52.57 45.93
CA GLN A 282 43.11 52.96 47.16
C GLN A 282 44.62 53.16 46.95
N ALA A 283 45.26 52.30 46.17
CA ALA A 283 46.69 52.44 45.85
C ALA A 283 46.98 53.70 45.02
N ILE A 284 46.09 54.03 44.06
CA ILE A 284 46.17 55.26 43.26
C ILE A 284 46.05 56.48 44.17
N ASP A 285 45.06 56.50 45.07
CA ASP A 285 44.84 57.61 46.00
C ASP A 285 46.05 57.81 46.93
N ASN A 286 46.57 56.73 47.53
CA ASN A 286 47.77 56.78 48.37
C ASN A 286 48.99 57.34 47.61
N SER A 287 49.20 56.88 46.37
CA SER A 287 50.31 57.34 45.53
C SER A 287 50.16 58.83 45.15
N ARG A 288 48.93 59.26 44.84
CA ARG A 288 48.58 60.66 44.56
C ARG A 288 48.83 61.56 45.75
N ASP A 289 48.47 61.11 46.96
CA ASP A 289 48.69 61.84 48.19
C ASP A 289 50.18 61.98 48.52
N GLU A 290 50.95 60.90 48.42
CA GLU A 290 52.41 60.94 48.62
C GLU A 290 53.11 61.85 47.61
N LEU A 291 52.72 61.78 46.33
CA LEU A 291 53.24 62.67 45.31
C LEU A 291 52.91 64.14 45.63
N SER A 292 51.69 64.42 46.10
CA SER A 292 51.26 65.76 46.51
C SER A 292 52.07 66.28 47.71
N LYS A 293 52.31 65.44 48.73
CA LYS A 293 53.18 65.78 49.87
C LYS A 293 54.61 66.08 49.42
N LYS A 294 55.21 65.23 48.58
CA LYS A 294 56.56 65.45 48.04
C LYS A 294 56.65 66.73 47.22
N LEU A 295 55.66 67.02 46.38
CA LEU A 295 55.59 68.25 45.59
C LEU A 295 55.49 69.48 46.50
N ASN A 296 54.69 69.42 47.57
CA ASN A 296 54.61 70.49 48.57
C ASN A 296 55.94 70.69 49.31
N ALA A 297 56.62 69.61 49.72
CA ALA A 297 57.92 69.69 50.37
C ALA A 297 58.97 70.34 49.45
N ILE A 298 59.02 69.93 48.17
CA ILE A 298 59.88 70.55 47.15
C ILE A 298 59.56 72.04 47.01
N ARG A 299 58.27 72.42 46.93
CA ARG A 299 57.85 73.82 46.84
C ARG A 299 58.34 74.63 48.05
N VAL A 300 58.22 74.10 49.27
CA VAL A 300 58.70 74.76 50.49
C VAL A 300 60.22 74.92 50.47
N ILE A 301 60.96 73.87 50.09
CA ILE A 301 62.42 73.91 49.95
C ILE A 301 62.84 74.97 48.95
N ILE A 302 62.25 74.99 47.75
CA ILE A 302 62.53 76.00 46.71
C ILE A 302 62.31 77.41 47.28
N LYS A 303 61.18 77.65 47.94
CA LYS A 303 60.86 78.95 48.54
C LYS A 303 61.89 79.35 49.62
N LYS A 304 62.31 78.41 50.47
CA LYS A 304 63.32 78.65 51.51
C LYS A 304 64.70 78.93 50.91
N THR A 305 65.12 78.15 49.91
CA THR A 305 66.40 78.35 49.20
C THR A 305 66.41 79.69 48.50
N ALA A 306 65.34 80.05 47.78
CA ALA A 306 65.21 81.36 47.14
C ALA A 306 65.30 82.51 48.17
N LYS A 307 64.62 82.40 49.31
CA LYS A 307 64.72 83.38 50.40
C LYS A 307 66.15 83.48 50.94
N THR A 308 66.80 82.36 51.22
CA THR A 308 68.18 82.31 51.74
C THR A 308 69.18 82.90 50.75
N GLN A 309 69.00 82.63 49.45
CA GLN A 309 69.83 83.23 48.39
C GLN A 309 69.63 84.74 48.30
N ALA A 310 68.38 85.23 48.41
CA ALA A 310 68.09 86.66 48.45
C ALA A 310 68.74 87.34 49.68
N GLU A 311 68.66 86.74 50.87
CA GLU A 311 69.33 87.25 52.07
C GLU A 311 70.85 87.27 51.94
N LYS A 312 71.46 86.22 51.35
CA LYS A 312 72.90 86.18 51.05
C LYS A 312 73.30 87.26 50.05
N LEU A 313 72.50 87.50 49.01
CA LEU A 313 72.74 88.56 48.04
C LEU A 313 72.68 89.94 48.71
N GLU A 314 71.71 90.19 49.59
CA GLU A 314 71.61 91.46 50.32
C GLU A 314 72.78 91.64 51.30
N ALA A 315 73.22 90.57 51.97
CA ALA A 315 74.41 90.60 52.82
C ALA A 315 75.71 90.88 52.03
N ILE A 316 75.87 90.27 50.85
CA ILE A 316 76.98 90.55 49.94
C ILE A 316 76.93 92.00 49.48
N LYS A 317 75.76 92.49 49.08
CA LYS A 317 75.55 93.89 48.68
C LYS A 317 75.93 94.85 49.81
N GLY A 318 75.45 94.61 51.03
CA GLY A 318 75.80 95.42 52.20
C GLY A 318 77.30 95.35 52.55
N ALA A 319 77.94 94.19 52.40
CA ALA A 319 79.39 94.06 52.60
C ALA A 319 80.19 94.83 51.54
N ILE A 320 79.74 94.82 50.28
CA ILE A 320 80.35 95.63 49.21
C ILE A 320 80.18 97.13 49.52
N GLU A 321 78.98 97.57 49.89
CA GLU A 321 78.71 98.98 50.27
C GLU A 321 79.58 99.42 51.46
N ALA A 322 79.69 98.60 52.51
CA ALA A 322 80.54 98.89 53.66
C ALA A 322 82.04 98.92 53.31
N GLN A 323 82.49 98.00 52.43
CA GLN A 323 83.87 97.99 51.93
C GLN A 323 84.17 99.26 51.12
N THR A 324 83.23 99.71 50.29
CA THR A 324 83.34 100.97 49.53
C THR A 324 83.47 102.17 50.46
N LEU A 325 82.59 102.30 51.46
CA LEU A 325 82.67 103.37 52.48
C LEU A 325 83.97 103.31 53.29
N SER A 326 84.44 102.10 53.65
CA SER A 326 85.73 101.95 54.34
C SER A 326 86.90 102.36 53.45
N LEU A 327 86.82 102.15 52.14
CA LEU A 327 87.84 102.59 51.20
C LEU A 327 87.84 104.12 51.07
N GLU A 328 86.66 104.73 50.95
CA GLU A 328 86.46 106.18 50.96
C GLU A 328 87.04 106.82 52.23
N ALA A 329 86.72 106.29 53.42
CA ALA A 329 87.27 106.79 54.68
C ALA A 329 88.79 106.61 54.80
N LYS A 330 89.35 105.51 54.27
CA LYS A 330 90.81 105.31 54.22
C LYS A 330 91.49 106.28 53.25
N LEU A 331 90.83 106.60 52.13
CA LEU A 331 91.30 107.61 51.18
C LEU A 331 91.28 109.01 51.82
N ASP A 332 90.22 109.36 52.55
CA ASP A 332 90.16 110.62 53.30
C ASP A 332 91.28 110.74 54.35
N LEU A 333 91.56 109.65 55.08
CA LEU A 333 92.68 109.59 56.02
C LEU A 333 94.03 109.73 55.32
N LEU A 334 94.21 109.11 54.15
CA LEU A 334 95.41 109.25 53.32
C LEU A 334 95.56 110.70 52.82
N GLU A 335 94.48 111.32 52.35
CA GLU A 335 94.50 112.73 51.92
C GLU A 335 94.87 113.66 53.08
N THR A 336 94.32 113.40 54.26
CA THR A 336 94.64 114.14 55.50
C THR A 336 96.10 113.94 55.90
N ALA A 337 96.62 112.71 55.85
CA ALA A 337 98.01 112.40 56.16
C ALA A 337 98.99 113.04 55.18
N ILE A 338 98.66 113.08 53.88
CA ILE A 338 99.46 113.79 52.87
C ILE A 338 99.50 115.29 53.16
N LYS A 339 98.35 115.91 53.50
CA LYS A 339 98.30 117.33 53.91
C LYS A 339 99.07 117.61 55.21
N ALA A 340 99.21 116.62 56.09
CA ALA A 340 99.92 116.72 57.36
C ALA A 340 101.43 116.40 57.27
N LEU A 341 101.95 116.01 56.11
CA LEU A 341 103.39 115.84 55.93
C LEU A 341 104.10 117.18 56.17
N PRO A 342 105.16 117.23 57.00
CA PRO A 342 105.85 118.48 57.30
C PRO A 342 106.43 119.11 56.03
N ASP A 343 106.28 120.43 55.92
CA ASP A 343 106.94 121.18 54.86
C ASP A 343 108.43 121.33 55.19
N TYR A 344 109.22 120.39 54.67
CA TYR A 344 110.68 120.36 54.84
C TYR A 344 111.41 121.47 54.08
N THR A 345 110.71 122.35 53.35
CA THR A 345 111.33 123.44 52.58
C THR A 345 112.13 124.38 53.48
N ALA A 346 111.64 124.65 54.70
CA ALA A 346 112.36 125.49 55.67
C ALA A 346 113.63 124.81 56.22
N GLN A 347 113.59 123.50 56.51
CA GLN A 347 114.75 122.73 56.96
C GLN A 347 115.78 122.53 55.86
N LEU A 348 115.33 122.34 54.61
CA LEU A 348 116.21 122.24 53.45
C LEU A 348 116.93 123.57 53.21
N THR A 349 116.22 124.70 53.31
CA THR A 349 116.82 126.04 53.20
C THR A 349 117.87 126.27 54.30
N ALA A 350 117.58 125.86 55.55
CA ALA A 350 118.53 125.95 56.66
C ALA A 350 119.79 125.09 56.45
N ILE A 351 119.65 123.88 55.89
CA ILE A 351 120.78 123.00 55.54
C ILE A 351 121.60 123.59 54.39
N THR A 352 120.95 124.14 53.35
CA THR A 352 121.64 124.81 52.24
C THR A 352 122.47 126.00 52.74
N THR A 353 121.90 126.86 53.58
CA THR A 353 122.62 127.98 54.20
C THR A 353 123.76 127.51 55.11
N ALA A 354 123.62 126.37 55.80
CA ALA A 354 124.70 125.80 56.62
C ALA A 354 125.86 125.25 55.76
N ILE A 355 125.57 124.69 54.58
CA ILE A 355 126.59 124.18 53.65
C ILE A 355 127.35 125.35 52.98
N GLU A 356 126.66 126.43 52.60
CA GLU A 356 127.31 127.62 52.02
C GLU A 356 128.22 128.36 53.01
N ASN A 357 127.99 128.22 54.32
CA ASN A 357 128.81 128.84 55.37
C ASN A 357 129.96 127.95 55.89
N LEU A 358 130.20 126.77 55.29
CA LEU A 358 131.37 125.96 55.61
C LEU A 358 132.66 126.63 55.06
N PRO A 359 133.71 126.81 55.88
CA PRO A 359 134.97 127.40 55.43
C PRO A 359 135.63 126.56 54.32
N ASN A 360 136.20 127.22 53.30
CA ASN A 360 137.00 126.55 52.27
C ASN A 360 138.40 126.23 52.82
N TYR A 361 138.70 124.94 53.01
CA TYR A 361 139.98 124.46 53.57
C TYR A 361 141.08 124.24 52.51
N SER A 362 140.84 124.56 51.23
CA SER A 362 141.80 124.34 50.13
C SER A 362 143.15 125.04 50.39
N ASP A 363 143.14 126.29 50.88
CA ASP A 363 144.37 127.05 51.15
C ASP A 363 145.18 126.47 52.32
N LYS A 364 144.51 125.86 53.31
CA LYS A 364 145.17 125.21 54.46
C LYS A 364 145.80 123.87 54.08
N LEU A 365 145.21 123.15 53.12
CA LEU A 365 145.73 121.86 52.67
C LEU A 365 146.97 122.05 51.77
N SER A 366 146.96 123.05 50.87
CA SER A 366 148.15 123.38 50.06
C SER A 366 149.33 123.89 50.90
N ALA A 367 149.08 124.57 52.03
CA ALA A 367 150.15 125.00 52.94
C ALA A 367 150.84 123.82 53.66
N ILE A 368 150.09 122.76 54.00
CA ILE A 368 150.64 121.55 54.64
C ILE A 368 151.47 120.73 53.65
N GLU A 369 151.01 120.59 52.41
CA GLU A 369 151.74 119.85 51.36
C GLU A 369 153.08 120.53 51.00
N THR A 370 153.11 121.86 50.99
CA THR A 370 154.34 122.64 50.80
C THR A 370 155.33 122.45 51.96
N ALA A 371 154.85 122.35 53.21
CA ALA A 371 155.68 122.17 54.39
C ALA A 371 156.32 120.77 54.48
N ILE A 372 155.62 119.72 54.02
CA ILE A 372 156.12 118.34 54.05
C ILE A 372 157.28 118.15 53.06
N ASN A 373 157.21 118.76 51.87
CA ASN A 373 158.26 118.65 50.85
C ASN A 373 159.55 119.42 51.16
N ALA A 374 159.57 120.28 52.20
CA ALA A 374 160.72 121.11 52.56
C ALA A 374 161.66 120.51 53.63
N LEU A 375 161.41 119.29 54.10
CA LEU A 375 162.26 118.64 55.12
C LEU A 375 163.53 117.99 54.48
N PRO A 376 164.76 118.27 54.98
CA PRO A 376 165.99 117.72 54.41
C PRO A 376 166.23 116.22 54.73
N ASN A 377 166.81 115.48 53.78
CA ASN A 377 167.27 114.08 53.93
C ASN A 377 168.77 114.04 54.28
N TYR A 378 169.14 113.31 55.34
CA TYR A 378 170.51 113.23 55.87
C TYR A 378 171.22 111.88 55.66
N ASN A 379 170.61 110.92 54.94
CA ASN A 379 171.18 109.57 54.74
C ASN A 379 172.61 109.60 54.16
N ASP A 380 172.85 110.45 53.15
CA ASP A 380 174.16 110.55 52.49
C ASP A 380 175.30 110.91 53.46
N LYS A 381 175.01 111.63 54.54
CA LYS A 381 176.00 112.01 55.55
C LYS A 381 176.29 110.89 56.55
N PHE A 382 175.33 110.01 56.81
CA PHE A 382 175.51 108.88 57.70
C PHE A 382 176.31 107.76 57.02
N ASP A 383 176.07 107.53 55.73
CA ASP A 383 176.84 106.57 54.93
C ASP A 383 178.33 106.93 54.89
N ALA A 384 178.65 108.23 54.83
CA ALA A 384 180.03 108.73 54.87
C ALA A 384 180.75 108.44 56.20
N VAL A 385 180.04 108.44 57.34
CA VAL A 385 180.61 108.15 58.67
C VAL A 385 180.96 106.66 58.79
N VAL A 386 180.09 105.79 58.30
CA VAL A 386 180.33 104.34 58.25
C VAL A 386 181.55 104.02 57.38
N ALA A 387 181.64 104.62 56.20
CA ALA A 387 182.78 104.45 55.31
C ALA A 387 184.11 104.92 55.93
N ALA A 388 184.10 106.01 56.71
CA ALA A 388 185.28 106.51 57.40
C ALA A 388 185.76 105.56 58.52
N LEU A 389 184.83 104.91 59.23
CA LEU A 389 185.16 103.92 60.26
C LEU A 389 185.80 102.65 59.65
N ASP A 390 185.30 102.16 58.52
CA ASP A 390 185.87 101.01 57.82
C ASP A 390 187.28 101.30 57.26
N ALA A 391 187.50 102.53 56.76
CA ALA A 391 188.83 102.96 56.34
C ALA A 391 189.81 103.03 57.52
N MET A 392 189.35 103.49 58.68
CA MET A 392 190.14 103.55 59.91
C MET A 392 190.51 102.14 60.41
N LYS A 393 189.57 101.19 60.33
CA LYS A 393 189.81 99.77 60.62
C LYS A 393 190.94 99.21 59.77
N THR A 394 190.86 99.43 58.47
CA THR A 394 191.85 98.94 57.50
C THR A 394 193.27 99.46 57.81
N GLN A 395 193.39 100.72 58.26
CA GLN A 395 194.68 101.31 58.63
C GLN A 395 195.26 100.72 59.92
N ILE A 396 194.44 100.34 60.90
CA ILE A 396 194.90 99.74 62.16
C ILE A 396 195.36 98.30 61.97
N GLU A 397 194.67 97.53 61.13
CA GLU A 397 195.07 96.16 60.77
C GLU A 397 196.45 96.13 60.09
N ALA A 398 196.82 97.19 59.37
CA ALA A 398 198.12 97.34 58.72
C ALA A 398 199.30 97.59 59.69
N LEU A 399 199.05 97.94 60.96
CA LEU A 399 200.09 98.22 61.97
C LEU A 399 200.60 96.97 62.70
N GLY A 400 200.06 95.77 62.42
CA GLY A 400 200.52 94.47 62.93
C GLY A 400 199.51 93.74 63.83
N THR A 401 199.86 92.54 64.30
CA THR A 401 198.95 91.68 65.09
C THR A 401 198.75 92.13 66.55
N GLY A 402 199.48 93.16 67.00
CA GLY A 402 199.38 93.69 68.37
C GLY A 402 198.15 94.57 68.63
N GLN A 403 197.38 94.91 67.59
CA GLN A 403 196.28 95.89 67.65
C GLN A 403 194.87 95.30 67.56
N GLY A 404 194.68 93.97 67.67
CA GLY A 404 193.37 93.31 67.50
C GLY A 404 192.23 93.83 68.39
N ASN A 405 192.54 94.40 69.56
CA ASN A 405 191.54 94.98 70.46
C ASN A 405 190.92 96.29 69.92
N LEU A 406 191.66 97.06 69.13
CA LEU A 406 191.19 98.30 68.50
C LEU A 406 190.27 98.02 67.31
N VAL A 407 190.65 97.05 66.49
CA VAL A 407 189.85 96.57 65.35
C VAL A 407 188.46 96.12 65.80
N THR A 408 188.42 95.33 66.88
CA THR A 408 187.17 94.85 67.47
C THR A 408 186.30 96.02 68.00
N ALA A 409 186.91 97.10 68.47
CA ALA A 409 186.17 98.27 68.95
C ALA A 409 185.50 99.05 67.82
N ILE A 410 186.19 99.19 66.68
CA ILE A 410 185.62 99.84 65.48
C ILE A 410 184.42 99.05 64.98
N ASP A 411 184.55 97.73 64.81
CA ASP A 411 183.48 96.88 64.27
C ASP A 411 182.18 96.98 65.09
N ASN A 412 182.30 96.95 66.42
CA ASN A 412 181.15 97.10 67.30
C ASN A 412 180.49 98.50 67.19
N THR A 413 181.30 99.54 66.97
CA THR A 413 180.82 100.92 66.81
C THR A 413 180.11 101.10 65.47
N THR A 414 180.67 100.58 64.38
CA THR A 414 180.07 100.60 63.05
C THR A 414 178.72 99.87 63.03
N ALA A 415 178.64 98.70 63.66
CA ALA A 415 177.41 97.93 63.77
C ALA A 415 176.31 98.67 64.56
N ALA A 416 176.66 99.35 65.65
CA ALA A 416 175.73 100.15 66.43
C ALA A 416 175.20 101.36 65.64
N ILE A 417 176.07 102.05 64.90
CA ILE A 417 175.69 103.18 64.04
C ILE A 417 174.75 102.74 62.92
N ASN A 418 175.03 101.62 62.26
CA ASN A 418 174.13 101.07 61.23
C ASN A 418 172.74 100.71 61.76
N THR A 419 172.66 100.21 63.00
CA THR A 419 171.39 99.93 63.66
C THR A 419 170.59 101.20 63.94
N LEU A 420 171.26 102.28 64.34
CA LEU A 420 170.63 103.59 64.57
C LEU A 420 170.11 104.21 63.27
N ILE A 421 170.87 104.13 62.17
CA ILE A 421 170.45 104.60 60.84
C ILE A 421 169.18 103.85 60.37
N ALA A 422 169.17 102.52 60.50
CA ALA A 422 168.00 101.71 60.15
C ALA A 422 166.76 102.03 60.99
N SER A 423 166.95 102.36 62.27
CA SER A 423 165.86 102.76 63.19
C SER A 423 165.25 104.11 62.82
N VAL A 424 166.04 105.06 62.28
CA VAL A 424 165.55 106.33 61.74
C VAL A 424 164.73 106.10 60.47
N ASN A 425 165.25 105.32 59.52
CA ASN A 425 164.60 105.09 58.23
C ASN A 425 163.27 104.31 58.34
N SER A 426 163.13 103.48 59.37
CA SER A 426 161.88 102.77 59.67
C SER A 426 160.90 103.57 60.53
N GLY A 427 161.25 104.80 60.92
CA GLY A 427 160.43 105.64 61.80
C GLY A 427 160.37 105.15 63.25
N ASN A 428 161.15 104.14 63.62
CA ASN A 428 161.22 103.58 64.98
C ASN A 428 162.01 104.46 65.96
N THR A 429 162.80 105.41 65.47
CA THR A 429 163.53 106.38 66.30
C THR A 429 163.57 107.74 65.62
N ALA A 430 163.38 108.81 66.39
CA ALA A 430 163.44 110.17 65.86
C ALA A 430 164.86 110.49 65.35
N ALA A 431 164.99 111.07 64.16
CA ALA A 431 166.28 111.38 63.54
C ALA A 431 167.22 112.19 64.45
N ALA A 432 166.68 113.12 65.25
CA ALA A 432 167.45 113.89 66.22
C ALA A 432 168.00 113.03 67.38
N ALA A 433 167.23 112.06 67.85
CA ALA A 433 167.64 111.15 68.92
C ALA A 433 168.73 110.17 68.42
N ALA A 434 168.54 109.60 67.23
CA ALA A 434 169.54 108.72 66.63
C ALA A 434 170.85 109.44 66.29
N LEU A 435 170.80 110.71 65.87
CA LEU A 435 172.01 111.52 65.67
C LEU A 435 172.79 111.69 66.99
N ALA A 436 172.10 111.94 68.10
CA ALA A 436 172.73 112.03 69.42
C ALA A 436 173.38 110.70 69.83
N ASP A 437 172.73 109.56 69.56
CA ASP A 437 173.25 108.23 69.87
C ASP A 437 174.45 107.84 68.98
N ILE A 438 174.45 108.21 67.70
CA ILE A 438 175.58 108.01 66.78
C ILE A 438 176.81 108.79 67.26
N VAL A 439 176.63 110.05 67.67
CA VAL A 439 177.72 110.87 68.21
C VAL A 439 178.31 110.24 69.47
N ASN A 440 177.46 109.75 70.38
CA ASN A 440 177.93 109.06 71.59
C ASN A 440 178.75 107.81 71.26
N LYS A 441 178.34 107.01 70.26
CA LYS A 441 179.08 105.81 69.86
C LYS A 441 180.45 106.12 69.24
N LEU A 442 180.56 107.19 68.46
CA LEU A 442 181.84 107.65 67.93
C LEU A 442 182.79 108.14 69.03
N GLU A 443 182.29 108.83 70.06
CA GLU A 443 183.11 109.25 71.20
C GLU A 443 183.57 108.06 72.08
N GLU A 444 182.71 107.05 72.29
CA GLU A 444 183.13 105.82 72.97
C GLU A 444 184.29 105.11 72.24
N LEU A 445 184.25 105.09 70.91
CA LEU A 445 185.31 104.50 70.09
C LEU A 445 186.62 105.28 70.19
N LYS A 446 186.55 106.61 70.14
CA LYS A 446 187.72 107.49 70.24
C LYS A 446 188.52 107.26 71.52
N ASN A 447 187.86 106.96 72.64
CA ASN A 447 188.52 106.69 73.93
C ASN A 447 189.25 105.33 74.00
N LYS A 448 189.20 104.52 72.93
CA LYS A 448 189.91 103.24 72.86
C LYS A 448 191.30 103.35 72.22
N PHE A 449 191.57 104.49 71.58
CA PHE A 449 192.86 104.89 71.02
C PHE A 449 193.63 105.75 72.02
#